data_AF-A0A842YDY6-F1
#
_entry.id   AF-A0A842YDY6-F1
#
_cell.length_a   1.000
_cell.length_b   1.000
_cell.length_c   1.000
_cell.angle_alpha   90.00
_cell.angle_beta   90.00
_cell.angle_gamma   90.00
#
_symmetry.space_group_name_H-M   'P 1'
#
loop_
_entity.id
_entity.type
_entity.pdbx_description
1 polymer ?
#
loop_
_entity_poly.entity_id
_entity_poly.type
_entity_poly.pdbx_seq_one_letter_code
_entity_poly.pdbx_strand_id
1 'polypeptide(L)'
;RYFKAMMWYGRVSFRLQPFPPPESNDIGMNYTAQAILMSLALEDGVTGLSGSPSGLVVWDAIYEPTAFFVGAADDLIPEEYLGLIDTIYGADVVLADLDNDLLLEQFIDAALSLREPMILGHPISDALNLTATMGLRLMGQRFIPDSYILSQLVYKNVGTQGEPRLMPSGLDVMAAFGSDRAWELLDDQKHYFNYISQMEMLWNEISNMTESEWTHNLYYLWLYSLLPLLNDPGENYPFFMQSEAWVDKQLSTALASWAELRHDTILYAKQSYTFERGGLPPPDTLPKGYVEPIPALYARLASICEMMISGLDSRNLLSALMEVKLGNLKALLLDLQTISIKELEGTPLTIEEFELIDEIGSTLDSI
;
A
#
# COMPACT_ATOMS: atom_id res chain seq x y z
N ARG A 1 -18.33 -3.43 13.63
CA ARG A 1 -19.09 -4.30 12.69
C ARG A 1 -18.45 -4.24 11.31
N TYR A 2 -18.27 -3.06 10.73
CA TYR A 2 -17.53 -2.83 9.48
C TYR A 2 -16.21 -3.60 9.35
N PHE A 3 -15.21 -3.36 10.21
CA PHE A 3 -13.91 -4.04 10.12
C PHE A 3 -13.99 -5.57 10.18
N LYS A 4 -14.92 -6.13 10.99
CA LYS A 4 -15.12 -7.59 11.02
C LYS A 4 -15.68 -8.12 9.71
N ALA A 5 -16.61 -7.37 9.09
CA ALA A 5 -17.16 -7.72 7.79
C ALA A 5 -16.09 -7.63 6.70
N MET A 6 -15.35 -6.52 6.62
CA MET A 6 -14.26 -6.36 5.64
C MET A 6 -13.17 -7.43 5.80
N MET A 7 -12.76 -7.73 7.02
CA MET A 7 -11.80 -8.80 7.29
C MET A 7 -12.33 -10.19 6.87
N TRP A 8 -13.62 -10.44 7.05
CA TRP A 8 -14.25 -11.68 6.62
C TRP A 8 -14.31 -11.77 5.09
N TYR A 9 -14.84 -10.73 4.43
CA TYR A 9 -14.98 -10.67 2.97
C TYR A 9 -13.63 -10.62 2.23
N GLY A 10 -12.57 -10.15 2.88
CA GLY A 10 -11.21 -10.20 2.33
C GLY A 10 -10.45 -11.50 2.58
N ARG A 11 -10.93 -12.35 3.51
CA ARG A 11 -10.27 -13.62 3.85
C ARG A 11 -11.01 -14.86 3.35
N VAL A 12 -12.32 -14.78 3.17
CA VAL A 12 -13.08 -15.87 2.54
C VAL A 12 -12.76 -15.90 1.06
N SER A 13 -12.19 -17.01 0.61
CA SER A 13 -11.82 -17.24 -0.78
C SER A 13 -12.63 -18.39 -1.38
N PHE A 14 -13.23 -18.12 -2.53
CA PHE A 14 -13.91 -19.12 -3.35
C PHE A 14 -12.92 -19.64 -4.38
N ARG A 15 -12.01 -20.52 -3.92
CA ARG A 15 -10.87 -21.00 -4.69
C ARG A 15 -11.28 -21.90 -5.84
N LEU A 16 -10.72 -21.64 -7.02
CA LEU A 16 -10.99 -22.39 -8.25
C LEU A 16 -10.48 -23.84 -8.16
N GLN A 17 -9.26 -24.00 -7.64
CA GLN A 17 -8.61 -25.30 -7.50
C GLN A 17 -7.86 -25.42 -6.16
N PRO A 18 -8.58 -25.75 -5.06
CA PRO A 18 -8.01 -25.80 -3.72
C PRO A 18 -6.92 -26.87 -3.53
N PHE A 19 -6.94 -27.89 -4.37
CA PHE A 19 -6.17 -29.13 -4.30
C PHE A 19 -5.57 -29.46 -5.68
N PRO A 20 -4.28 -29.86 -5.76
CA PRO A 20 -3.64 -30.16 -7.03
C PRO A 20 -4.12 -31.52 -7.59
N PRO A 21 -4.01 -31.75 -8.91
CA PRO A 21 -4.30 -33.06 -9.49
C PRO A 21 -3.39 -34.14 -8.87
N PRO A 22 -3.85 -35.40 -8.71
CA PRO A 22 -5.06 -36.00 -9.30
C PRO A 22 -6.31 -35.95 -8.41
N GLU A 23 -6.33 -35.12 -7.36
CA GLU A 23 -7.49 -35.00 -6.46
C GLU A 23 -8.70 -34.43 -7.21
N SER A 24 -9.91 -34.93 -6.93
CA SER A 24 -11.13 -34.40 -7.57
C SER A 24 -11.36 -32.96 -7.16
N ASN A 25 -11.74 -32.11 -8.11
CA ASN A 25 -11.94 -30.69 -7.85
C ASN A 25 -13.38 -30.33 -7.42
N ASP A 26 -14.13 -31.28 -6.86
CA ASP A 26 -15.53 -31.09 -6.43
C ASP A 26 -15.69 -29.87 -5.51
N ILE A 27 -14.71 -29.62 -4.64
CA ILE A 27 -14.71 -28.47 -3.73
C ILE A 27 -14.52 -27.16 -4.51
N GLY A 28 -13.62 -27.14 -5.50
CA GLY A 28 -13.41 -25.97 -6.36
C GLY A 28 -14.62 -25.66 -7.23
N MET A 29 -15.28 -26.69 -7.77
CA MET A 29 -16.56 -26.56 -8.48
C MET A 29 -17.65 -25.96 -7.59
N ASN A 30 -17.82 -26.48 -6.36
CA ASN A 30 -18.78 -25.94 -5.40
C ASN A 30 -18.49 -24.48 -5.01
N TYR A 31 -17.22 -24.11 -4.83
CA TYR A 31 -16.83 -22.72 -4.57
C TYR A 31 -17.07 -21.82 -5.78
N THR A 32 -16.81 -22.31 -6.98
CA THR A 32 -17.05 -21.59 -8.23
C THR A 32 -18.53 -21.31 -8.41
N ALA A 33 -19.41 -22.29 -8.21
CA ALA A 33 -20.86 -22.09 -8.24
C ALA A 33 -21.32 -21.02 -7.23
N GLN A 34 -20.81 -21.05 -6.00
CA GLN A 34 -21.12 -20.03 -4.98
C GLN A 34 -20.62 -18.63 -5.36
N ALA A 35 -19.42 -18.54 -5.94
CA ALA A 35 -18.85 -17.28 -6.42
C ALA A 35 -19.66 -16.68 -7.58
N ILE A 36 -20.13 -17.54 -8.50
CA ILE A 36 -21.03 -17.14 -9.59
C ILE A 36 -22.35 -16.61 -9.02
N LEU A 37 -22.99 -17.34 -8.11
CA LEU A 37 -24.22 -16.89 -7.43
C LEU A 37 -24.04 -15.54 -6.73
N MET A 38 -22.91 -15.36 -6.03
CA MET A 38 -22.60 -14.11 -5.34
C MET A 38 -22.41 -12.95 -6.32
N SER A 39 -21.79 -13.21 -7.47
CA SER A 39 -21.56 -12.20 -8.51
C SER A 39 -22.87 -11.79 -9.19
N LEU A 40 -23.72 -12.76 -9.54
CA LEU A 40 -25.06 -12.51 -10.08
C LEU A 40 -25.94 -11.72 -9.11
N ALA A 41 -25.89 -12.03 -7.81
CA ALA A 41 -26.63 -11.29 -6.80
C ALA A 41 -26.20 -9.82 -6.67
N LEU A 42 -25.03 -9.42 -7.18
CA LEU A 42 -24.63 -8.01 -7.25
C LEU A 42 -25.30 -7.27 -8.42
N GLU A 43 -25.87 -7.96 -9.40
CA GLU A 43 -26.63 -7.30 -10.47
C GLU A 43 -28.01 -6.83 -9.96
N ASP A 44 -28.53 -7.48 -8.92
CA ASP A 44 -29.80 -7.15 -8.28
C ASP A 44 -29.77 -5.79 -7.55
N GLY A 45 -30.92 -5.12 -7.53
CA GLY A 45 -31.11 -3.86 -6.81
C GLY A 45 -31.04 -4.02 -5.30
N VAL A 46 -30.23 -3.19 -4.63
CA VAL A 46 -30.12 -3.18 -3.17
C VAL A 46 -31.32 -2.48 -2.54
N THR A 47 -32.11 -3.24 -1.79
CA THR A 47 -33.24 -2.70 -1.04
C THR A 47 -32.78 -1.76 0.08
N GLY A 48 -33.53 -0.67 0.32
CA GLY A 48 -33.22 0.29 1.39
C GLY A 48 -32.31 1.46 0.97
N LEU A 49 -31.77 1.45 -0.25
CA LEU A 49 -31.07 2.60 -0.84
C LEU A 49 -31.98 3.31 -1.86
N SER A 50 -31.91 4.64 -1.89
CA SER A 50 -32.69 5.45 -2.82
C SER A 50 -32.32 5.12 -4.27
N GLY A 51 -33.32 4.87 -5.11
CA GLY A 51 -33.12 4.49 -6.51
C GLY A 51 -32.78 3.01 -6.72
N SER A 52 -32.68 2.20 -5.65
CA SER A 52 -32.36 0.76 -5.71
C SER A 52 -31.17 0.45 -6.64
N PRO A 53 -30.01 1.09 -6.42
CA PRO A 53 -28.81 0.83 -7.21
C PRO A 53 -28.47 -0.66 -7.15
N SER A 54 -27.85 -1.20 -8.21
CA SER A 54 -27.39 -2.58 -8.21
C SER A 54 -26.36 -2.80 -7.10
N GLY A 55 -26.26 -4.03 -6.62
CA GLY A 55 -25.23 -4.44 -5.67
C GLY A 55 -23.82 -4.10 -6.15
N LEU A 56 -23.57 -4.15 -7.46
CA LEU A 56 -22.29 -3.81 -8.07
C LEU A 56 -21.95 -2.32 -7.88
N VAL A 57 -22.92 -1.43 -8.10
CA VAL A 57 -22.72 0.02 -7.84
C VAL A 57 -22.44 0.29 -6.37
N VAL A 58 -23.12 -0.43 -5.47
CA VAL A 58 -22.90 -0.29 -4.02
C VAL A 58 -21.56 -0.87 -3.59
N TRP A 59 -21.15 -1.98 -4.19
CA TRP A 59 -19.86 -2.62 -3.97
C TRP A 59 -18.73 -1.72 -4.45
N ASP A 60 -18.83 -1.17 -5.66
CA ASP A 60 -17.84 -0.29 -6.27
C ASP A 60 -17.67 1.01 -5.48
N ALA A 61 -18.76 1.58 -4.95
CA ALA A 61 -18.72 2.73 -4.06
C ALA A 61 -17.90 2.50 -2.76
N ILE A 62 -17.61 1.24 -2.41
CA ILE A 62 -16.71 0.87 -1.30
C ILE A 62 -15.34 0.44 -1.83
N TYR A 63 -15.32 -0.37 -2.89
CA TYR A 63 -14.10 -0.94 -3.45
C TYR A 63 -13.21 0.14 -4.05
N GLU A 64 -13.76 0.99 -4.89
CA GLU A 64 -13.03 2.00 -5.67
C GLU A 64 -12.27 2.98 -4.76
N PRO A 65 -12.88 3.60 -3.72
CA PRO A 65 -12.13 4.49 -2.83
C PRO A 65 -10.98 3.76 -2.13
N THR A 66 -11.18 2.52 -1.68
CA THR A 66 -10.10 1.76 -1.05
C THR A 66 -9.00 1.34 -2.03
N ALA A 67 -9.35 1.12 -3.31
CA ALA A 67 -8.40 0.84 -4.37
C ALA A 67 -7.57 2.09 -4.72
N PHE A 68 -8.17 3.27 -4.69
CA PHE A 68 -7.46 4.54 -4.83
C PHE A 68 -6.46 4.80 -3.69
N PHE A 69 -6.78 4.40 -2.45
CA PHE A 69 -5.85 4.57 -1.33
C PHE A 69 -4.70 3.56 -1.36
N VAL A 70 -4.99 2.27 -1.54
CA VAL A 70 -4.03 1.18 -1.26
C VAL A 70 -3.66 0.38 -2.50
N GLY A 71 -4.52 0.36 -3.52
CA GLY A 71 -4.37 -0.45 -4.73
C GLY A 71 -5.47 -1.49 -4.89
N ALA A 72 -5.53 -2.10 -6.06
CA ALA A 72 -6.49 -3.17 -6.35
C ALA A 72 -6.15 -4.46 -5.57
N ALA A 73 -7.14 -5.34 -5.43
CA ALA A 73 -6.90 -6.69 -4.94
C ALA A 73 -6.14 -7.52 -5.98
N ASP A 74 -5.24 -8.39 -5.53
CA ASP A 74 -4.57 -9.38 -6.40
C ASP A 74 -5.40 -10.68 -6.56
N ASP A 75 -6.45 -10.86 -5.77
CA ASP A 75 -7.50 -11.87 -5.97
C ASP A 75 -8.51 -11.44 -7.05
N LEU A 76 -9.18 -12.42 -7.69
CA LEU A 76 -10.24 -12.14 -8.68
C LEU A 76 -11.44 -11.42 -8.02
N ILE A 77 -12.07 -10.51 -8.77
CA ILE A 77 -13.18 -9.67 -8.31
C ILE A 77 -14.50 -9.98 -9.04
N PRO A 78 -15.65 -9.53 -8.52
CA PRO A 78 -16.95 -9.86 -9.11
C PRO A 78 -17.11 -9.45 -10.58
N GLU A 79 -16.52 -8.32 -10.98
CA GLU A 79 -16.60 -7.86 -12.39
C GLU A 79 -15.94 -8.84 -13.36
N GLU A 80 -14.79 -9.42 -13.00
CA GLU A 80 -14.12 -10.44 -13.81
C GLU A 80 -14.95 -11.71 -13.89
N TYR A 81 -15.61 -12.09 -12.79
CA TYR A 81 -16.55 -13.21 -12.77
C TYR A 81 -17.75 -12.95 -13.67
N LEU A 82 -18.37 -11.76 -13.62
CA LEU A 82 -19.50 -11.39 -14.48
C LEU A 82 -19.14 -11.47 -15.97
N GLY A 83 -17.94 -11.01 -16.37
CA GLY A 83 -17.46 -11.13 -17.74
C GLY A 83 -17.30 -12.59 -18.21
N LEU A 84 -16.80 -13.46 -17.34
CA LEU A 84 -16.71 -14.90 -17.63
C LEU A 84 -18.08 -15.59 -17.65
N ILE A 85 -18.99 -15.16 -16.77
CA ILE A 85 -20.37 -15.69 -16.71
C ILE A 85 -21.06 -15.43 -18.05
N ASP A 86 -21.03 -14.20 -18.56
CA ASP A 86 -21.64 -13.86 -19.85
C ASP A 86 -21.03 -14.67 -21.02
N THR A 87 -19.72 -14.95 -20.97
CA THR A 87 -19.04 -15.72 -22.01
C THR A 87 -19.43 -17.20 -22.03
N ILE A 88 -19.63 -17.80 -20.85
CA ILE A 88 -19.78 -19.27 -20.70
C ILE A 88 -21.25 -19.67 -20.57
N TYR A 89 -22.01 -18.93 -19.78
CA TYR A 89 -23.42 -19.20 -19.49
C TYR A 89 -24.37 -18.32 -20.34
N GLY A 90 -23.86 -17.21 -20.89
CA GLY A 90 -24.68 -16.21 -21.59
C GLY A 90 -25.38 -15.23 -20.66
N ALA A 91 -26.16 -14.32 -21.23
CA ALA A 91 -26.81 -13.22 -20.51
C ALA A 91 -27.91 -13.68 -19.51
N ASP A 92 -28.56 -14.81 -19.77
CA ASP A 92 -29.65 -15.34 -18.93
C ASP A 92 -29.21 -16.64 -18.24
N VAL A 93 -28.52 -16.52 -17.09
CA VAL A 93 -28.02 -17.67 -16.35
C VAL A 93 -29.17 -18.48 -15.76
N VAL A 94 -29.28 -19.76 -16.14
CA VAL A 94 -30.20 -20.71 -15.51
C VAL A 94 -29.51 -21.34 -14.30
N LEU A 95 -30.07 -21.18 -13.10
CA LEU A 95 -29.44 -21.67 -11.87
C LEU A 95 -29.14 -23.17 -11.86
N ALA A 96 -29.89 -23.98 -12.62
CA ALA A 96 -29.64 -25.40 -12.77
C ALA A 96 -28.34 -25.71 -13.53
N ASP A 97 -27.83 -24.78 -14.33
CA ASP A 97 -26.56 -24.92 -15.05
C ASP A 97 -25.35 -24.79 -14.12
N LEU A 98 -25.54 -24.29 -12.90
CA LEU A 98 -24.51 -24.25 -11.86
C LEU A 98 -24.27 -25.61 -11.18
N ASP A 99 -25.08 -26.63 -11.50
CA ASP A 99 -24.84 -28.04 -11.15
C ASP A 99 -24.20 -28.83 -12.32
N ASN A 100 -23.84 -28.16 -13.42
CA ASN A 100 -23.23 -28.79 -14.59
C ASN A 100 -21.70 -28.75 -14.50
N ASP A 101 -21.10 -29.89 -14.14
CA ASP A 101 -19.65 -30.06 -13.98
C ASP A 101 -18.85 -29.57 -15.21
N LEU A 102 -19.34 -29.80 -16.44
CA LEU A 102 -18.63 -29.39 -17.65
C LEU A 102 -18.56 -27.86 -17.79
N LEU A 103 -19.63 -27.15 -17.44
CA LEU A 103 -19.65 -25.68 -17.50
C LEU A 103 -18.79 -25.08 -16.37
N LEU A 104 -18.82 -25.70 -15.18
CA LEU A 104 -17.95 -25.29 -14.08
C LEU A 104 -16.46 -25.53 -14.38
N GLU A 105 -16.12 -26.65 -15.02
CA GLU A 105 -14.74 -26.91 -15.49
C GLU A 105 -14.30 -25.87 -16.52
N GLN A 106 -15.14 -25.56 -17.52
CA GLN A 106 -14.85 -24.51 -18.49
C GLN A 106 -14.66 -23.14 -17.83
N PHE A 107 -15.48 -22.82 -16.83
CA PHE A 107 -15.34 -21.60 -16.06
C PHE A 107 -14.03 -21.56 -15.27
N ILE A 108 -13.69 -22.66 -14.59
CA ILE A 108 -12.46 -22.77 -13.82
C ILE A 108 -11.25 -22.61 -14.74
N ASP A 109 -11.21 -23.28 -15.89
CA ASP A 109 -10.12 -23.18 -16.87
C ASP A 109 -9.97 -21.74 -17.41
N ALA A 110 -11.09 -21.09 -17.75
CA ALA A 110 -11.07 -19.71 -18.20
C ALA A 110 -10.62 -18.76 -17.08
N ALA A 111 -11.11 -18.95 -15.86
CA ALA A 111 -10.74 -18.15 -14.71
C ALA A 111 -9.26 -18.32 -14.34
N LEU A 112 -8.71 -19.54 -14.39
CA LEU A 112 -7.28 -19.82 -14.16
C LEU A 112 -6.35 -19.15 -15.19
N SER A 113 -6.88 -18.71 -16.34
CA SER A 113 -6.13 -17.94 -17.33
C SER A 113 -6.09 -16.43 -17.06
N LEU A 114 -6.85 -15.95 -16.06
CA LEU A 114 -6.78 -14.58 -15.59
C LEU A 114 -5.51 -14.36 -14.73
N ARG A 115 -5.36 -13.14 -14.20
CA ARG A 115 -4.22 -12.75 -13.37
C ARG A 115 -4.05 -13.66 -12.15
N GLU A 116 -2.81 -14.11 -11.93
CA GLU A 116 -2.45 -14.88 -10.75
C GLU A 116 -2.16 -13.95 -9.55
N PRO A 117 -2.45 -14.40 -8.30
CA PRO A 117 -2.08 -13.65 -7.11
C PRO A 117 -0.55 -13.65 -6.93
N MET A 118 0.00 -12.49 -6.59
CA MET A 118 1.44 -12.32 -6.38
C MET A 118 1.84 -12.44 -4.89
N ILE A 119 0.87 -12.26 -3.98
CA ILE A 119 1.09 -12.35 -2.53
C ILE A 119 0.26 -13.51 -1.98
N LEU A 120 0.83 -14.26 -1.04
CA LEU A 120 0.11 -15.35 -0.39
C LEU A 120 -0.99 -14.80 0.55
N GLY A 121 -2.25 -14.89 0.11
CA GLY A 121 -3.40 -14.38 0.87
C GLY A 121 -3.88 -15.25 2.05
N HIS A 122 -3.39 -16.49 2.19
CA HIS A 122 -3.59 -17.35 3.38
C HIS A 122 -2.56 -18.48 3.44
N PRO A 123 -2.28 -19.06 4.62
CA PRO A 123 -1.36 -20.20 4.72
C PRO A 123 -1.84 -21.38 3.85
N ILE A 124 -0.90 -21.97 3.10
CA ILE A 124 -1.06 -23.21 2.33
C ILE A 124 0.16 -24.10 2.59
N SER A 125 0.07 -25.38 2.22
CA SER A 125 1.24 -26.26 2.24
C SER A 125 2.31 -25.73 1.30
N ASP A 126 3.59 -25.88 1.68
CA ASP A 126 4.75 -25.54 0.86
C ASP A 126 4.88 -26.39 -0.42
N ALA A 127 4.13 -27.49 -0.53
CA ALA A 127 3.99 -28.27 -1.76
C ALA A 127 3.09 -27.59 -2.83
N LEU A 128 2.36 -26.53 -2.47
CA LEU A 128 1.39 -25.87 -3.34
C LEU A 128 1.93 -24.53 -3.87
N ASN A 129 1.50 -24.17 -5.09
CA ASN A 129 1.77 -22.87 -5.72
C ASN A 129 0.74 -21.82 -5.32
N LEU A 130 1.06 -20.54 -5.58
CA LEU A 130 0.13 -19.42 -5.33
C LEU A 130 -1.17 -19.55 -6.13
N THR A 131 -1.13 -20.20 -7.30
CA THR A 131 -2.33 -20.52 -8.09
C THR A 131 -3.38 -21.32 -7.30
N ALA A 132 -2.97 -22.09 -6.29
CA ALA A 132 -3.91 -22.80 -5.40
C ALA A 132 -4.72 -21.87 -4.49
N THR A 133 -4.38 -20.58 -4.41
CA THR A 133 -5.17 -19.56 -3.70
C THR A 133 -6.06 -18.73 -4.63
N MET A 134 -5.96 -18.95 -5.95
CA MET A 134 -6.70 -18.20 -6.95
C MET A 134 -8.20 -18.46 -6.89
N GLY A 135 -8.99 -17.39 -6.99
CA GLY A 135 -10.45 -17.43 -6.96
C GLY A 135 -11.05 -16.10 -6.52
N LEU A 136 -12.37 -16.04 -6.43
CA LEU A 136 -13.09 -14.83 -6.05
C LEU A 136 -12.88 -14.52 -4.56
N ARG A 137 -12.58 -13.24 -4.29
CA ARG A 137 -12.83 -12.64 -2.98
C ARG A 137 -13.66 -11.39 -3.14
N LEU A 138 -14.81 -11.35 -2.46
CA LEU A 138 -15.74 -10.22 -2.59
C LEU A 138 -15.06 -8.90 -2.22
N MET A 139 -14.23 -8.87 -1.16
CA MET A 139 -13.44 -7.69 -0.79
C MET A 139 -11.98 -8.07 -0.55
N GLY A 140 -11.32 -8.66 -1.55
CA GLY A 140 -9.95 -9.18 -1.46
C GLY A 140 -8.94 -8.21 -0.82
N GLN A 141 -7.91 -8.73 -0.17
CA GLN A 141 -6.88 -7.85 0.41
C GLN A 141 -6.09 -7.17 -0.72
N ARG A 142 -5.54 -5.98 -0.46
CA ARG A 142 -4.91 -5.18 -1.51
C ARG A 142 -3.48 -5.63 -1.74
N PHE A 143 -3.07 -5.63 -3.00
CA PHE A 143 -1.67 -5.78 -3.34
C PHE A 143 -0.90 -4.55 -2.88
N ILE A 144 0.17 -4.77 -2.12
CA ILE A 144 1.09 -3.72 -1.70
C ILE A 144 2.55 -4.17 -1.93
N PRO A 145 3.40 -3.31 -2.52
CA PRO A 145 4.71 -3.70 -3.01
C PRO A 145 5.66 -4.14 -1.90
N ASP A 146 5.54 -3.56 -0.71
CA ASP A 146 6.35 -3.95 0.44
C ASP A 146 5.96 -5.34 0.99
N SER A 147 4.69 -5.73 0.96
CA SER A 147 4.33 -7.12 1.32
C SER A 147 4.74 -8.12 0.26
N TYR A 148 4.74 -7.71 -1.01
CA TYR A 148 5.35 -8.50 -2.08
C TYR A 148 6.86 -8.70 -1.82
N ILE A 149 7.62 -7.63 -1.58
CA ILE A 149 9.06 -7.69 -1.24
C ILE A 149 9.31 -8.65 -0.07
N LEU A 150 8.57 -8.48 1.04
CA LEU A 150 8.70 -9.35 2.21
C LEU A 150 8.39 -10.81 1.86
N SER A 151 7.39 -11.07 1.01
CA SER A 151 7.05 -12.44 0.57
C SER A 151 8.11 -13.07 -0.33
N GLN A 152 8.86 -12.27 -1.10
CA GLN A 152 9.96 -12.73 -1.94
C GLN A 152 11.21 -13.09 -1.13
N LEU A 153 11.29 -12.62 0.12
CA LEU A 153 12.46 -12.77 0.98
C LEU A 153 12.25 -13.74 2.15
N VAL A 154 11.20 -14.57 2.12
CA VAL A 154 10.94 -15.60 3.15
C VAL A 154 10.91 -17.01 2.56
N TYR A 155 10.75 -17.99 3.45
CA TYR A 155 10.69 -19.42 3.13
C TYR A 155 9.73 -19.70 1.96
N LYS A 156 10.19 -20.60 1.07
CA LYS A 156 9.76 -20.86 -0.32
C LYS A 156 10.64 -20.18 -1.38
N ASN A 157 11.06 -18.94 -1.15
CA ASN A 157 11.98 -18.23 -2.04
C ASN A 157 13.39 -18.11 -1.45
N VAL A 158 13.48 -17.96 -0.13
CA VAL A 158 14.75 -17.79 0.62
C VAL A 158 14.87 -18.82 1.74
N GLY A 159 16.05 -19.41 1.86
CA GLY A 159 16.35 -20.49 2.78
C GLY A 159 16.01 -21.87 2.20
N THR A 160 16.10 -22.90 3.04
CA THR A 160 15.78 -24.29 2.68
C THR A 160 14.84 -24.89 3.70
N GLN A 161 14.31 -26.09 3.46
CA GLN A 161 13.49 -26.78 4.46
C GLN A 161 14.25 -27.04 5.77
N GLY A 162 15.57 -27.26 5.71
CA GLY A 162 16.42 -27.46 6.88
C GLY A 162 16.85 -26.15 7.56
N GLU A 163 16.83 -25.03 6.83
CA GLU A 163 17.22 -23.71 7.31
C GLU A 163 16.31 -22.63 6.68
N PRO A 164 15.04 -22.53 7.12
CA PRO A 164 14.08 -21.63 6.51
C PRO A 164 14.24 -20.20 7.03
N ARG A 165 14.13 -19.19 6.15
CA ARG A 165 13.98 -17.79 6.58
C ARG A 165 12.51 -17.49 6.84
N LEU A 166 12.08 -17.55 8.09
CA LEU A 166 10.65 -17.44 8.46
C LEU A 166 10.19 -16.03 8.80
N MET A 167 11.12 -15.12 9.11
CA MET A 167 10.80 -13.77 9.55
C MET A 167 11.57 -12.77 8.67
N PRO A 168 10.86 -11.94 7.89
CA PRO A 168 11.50 -10.83 7.21
C PRO A 168 11.61 -9.61 8.14
N SER A 169 12.37 -8.61 7.71
CA SER A 169 12.63 -7.38 8.46
C SER A 169 12.19 -6.16 7.68
N GLY A 170 11.86 -5.05 8.35
CA GLY A 170 11.65 -3.76 7.67
C GLY A 170 12.89 -3.30 6.89
N LEU A 171 14.09 -3.72 7.32
CA LEU A 171 15.33 -3.49 6.58
C LEU A 171 15.32 -4.16 5.20
N ASP A 172 14.63 -5.29 5.01
CA ASP A 172 14.50 -5.93 3.70
C ASP A 172 13.82 -4.99 2.70
N VAL A 173 12.78 -4.28 3.16
CA VAL A 173 12.03 -3.32 2.34
C VAL A 173 12.90 -2.11 2.00
N MET A 174 13.62 -1.56 2.98
CA MET A 174 14.50 -0.41 2.74
C MET A 174 15.67 -0.76 1.82
N ALA A 175 16.25 -1.97 1.97
CA ALA A 175 17.30 -2.46 1.09
C ALA A 175 16.77 -2.69 -0.34
N ALA A 176 15.59 -3.28 -0.50
CA ALA A 176 14.95 -3.44 -1.81
C ALA A 176 14.67 -2.09 -2.48
N PHE A 177 14.33 -1.06 -1.70
CA PHE A 177 14.18 0.32 -2.16
C PHE A 177 15.49 1.09 -2.40
N GLY A 178 16.64 0.42 -2.26
CA GLY A 178 17.95 0.96 -2.63
C GLY A 178 18.75 1.56 -1.48
N SER A 179 18.39 1.30 -0.21
CA SER A 179 19.21 1.72 0.92
C SER A 179 20.44 0.83 1.08
N ASP A 180 21.61 1.35 0.72
CA ASP A 180 22.90 0.68 0.92
C ASP A 180 23.16 0.37 2.40
N ARG A 181 22.81 1.32 3.28
CA ARG A 181 22.93 1.12 4.73
C ARG A 181 22.03 -0.01 5.25
N ALA A 182 20.78 -0.11 4.77
CA ALA A 182 19.92 -1.23 5.15
C ALA A 182 20.50 -2.57 4.67
N TRP A 183 21.07 -2.61 3.47
CA TRP A 183 21.74 -3.79 2.92
C TRP A 183 23.00 -4.20 3.69
N GLU A 184 23.76 -3.22 4.19
CA GLU A 184 24.89 -3.47 5.10
C GLU A 184 24.41 -4.09 6.41
N LEU A 185 23.37 -3.52 7.04
CA LEU A 185 22.83 -4.01 8.31
C LEU A 185 22.19 -5.41 8.23
N LEU A 186 21.89 -5.89 7.02
CA LEU A 186 21.36 -7.22 6.73
C LEU A 186 22.46 -8.27 6.47
N ASP A 187 23.73 -7.97 6.76
CA ASP A 187 24.85 -8.90 6.48
C ASP A 187 24.66 -10.29 7.09
N ASP A 188 24.11 -10.34 8.30
CA ASP A 188 23.82 -11.58 9.00
C ASP A 188 22.70 -12.40 8.35
N GLN A 189 21.88 -11.82 7.46
CA GLN A 189 20.83 -12.52 6.71
C GLN A 189 21.35 -13.13 5.39
N LYS A 190 22.49 -12.66 4.89
CA LYS A 190 23.01 -13.05 3.56
C LYS A 190 23.47 -14.51 3.46
N HIS A 191 23.56 -15.22 4.60
CA HIS A 191 23.85 -16.65 4.63
C HIS A 191 22.70 -17.51 4.10
N TYR A 192 21.44 -17.02 4.16
CA TYR A 192 20.30 -17.80 3.69
C TYR A 192 20.39 -18.06 2.19
N PHE A 193 20.12 -19.31 1.80
CA PHE A 193 20.07 -19.72 0.40
C PHE A 193 19.14 -18.80 -0.41
N ASN A 194 19.58 -18.39 -1.61
CA ASN A 194 18.90 -17.48 -2.54
C ASN A 194 18.62 -16.05 -2.05
N TYR A 195 19.00 -15.64 -0.83
CA TYR A 195 18.66 -14.30 -0.33
C TYR A 195 19.20 -13.18 -1.22
N ILE A 196 20.49 -13.24 -1.58
CA ILE A 196 21.14 -12.23 -2.42
C ILE A 196 20.49 -12.18 -3.82
N SER A 197 20.32 -13.33 -4.47
CA SER A 197 19.72 -13.38 -5.81
C SER A 197 18.26 -12.89 -5.84
N GLN A 198 17.49 -13.14 -4.77
CA GLN A 198 16.13 -12.62 -4.64
C GLN A 198 16.14 -11.10 -4.45
N MET A 199 17.07 -10.57 -3.68
CA MET A 199 17.22 -9.11 -3.54
C MET A 199 17.62 -8.44 -4.87
N GLU A 200 18.55 -9.05 -5.62
CA GLU A 200 18.93 -8.57 -6.95
C GLU A 200 17.77 -8.57 -7.95
N MET A 201 16.91 -9.58 -7.90
CA MET A 201 15.68 -9.63 -8.69
C MET A 201 14.75 -8.47 -8.31
N LEU A 202 14.52 -8.22 -7.02
CA LEU A 202 13.72 -7.09 -6.55
C LEU A 202 14.30 -5.73 -6.96
N TRP A 203 15.62 -5.54 -6.89
CA TRP A 203 16.26 -4.31 -7.38
C TRP A 203 16.02 -4.08 -8.87
N ASN A 204 16.07 -5.14 -9.68
CA ASN A 204 15.78 -5.04 -11.10
C ASN A 204 14.31 -4.68 -11.36
N GLU A 205 13.36 -5.24 -10.62
CA GLU A 205 11.94 -4.88 -10.75
C GLU A 205 11.68 -3.42 -10.36
N ILE A 206 12.17 -3.02 -9.19
CA ILE A 206 11.96 -1.68 -8.62
C ILE A 206 12.63 -0.60 -9.47
N SER A 207 13.84 -0.85 -9.99
CA SER A 207 14.55 0.10 -10.87
C SER A 207 13.90 0.28 -12.23
N ASN A 208 13.06 -0.67 -12.67
CA ASN A 208 12.30 -0.58 -13.91
C ASN A 208 10.93 0.11 -13.74
N MET A 209 10.52 0.41 -12.51
CA MET A 209 9.26 1.12 -12.27
C MET A 209 9.32 2.56 -12.79
N THR A 210 8.32 2.92 -13.59
CA THR A 210 8.11 4.27 -14.11
C THR A 210 7.56 5.21 -13.05
N GLU A 211 7.72 6.52 -13.25
CA GLU A 211 7.10 7.53 -12.38
C GLU A 211 5.57 7.39 -12.34
N SER A 212 4.94 6.98 -13.45
CA SER A 212 3.50 6.73 -13.50
C SER A 212 3.07 5.58 -12.60
N GLU A 213 3.89 4.54 -12.48
CA GLU A 213 3.62 3.43 -11.55
C GLU A 213 3.84 3.88 -10.10
N TRP A 214 4.90 4.63 -9.81
CA TRP A 214 5.09 5.19 -8.46
C TRP A 214 4.00 6.17 -8.02
N THR A 215 3.29 6.79 -8.96
CA THR A 215 2.27 7.80 -8.69
C THR A 215 0.84 7.29 -8.94
N HIS A 216 0.66 5.98 -9.14
CA HIS A 216 -0.65 5.45 -9.56
C HIS A 216 -1.70 5.44 -8.44
N ASN A 217 -1.29 5.38 -7.16
CA ASN A 217 -2.16 5.46 -6.00
C ASN A 217 -1.44 6.11 -4.80
N LEU A 218 -2.18 6.41 -3.72
CA LEU A 218 -1.62 7.08 -2.55
C LEU A 218 -0.55 6.25 -1.83
N TYR A 219 -0.72 4.92 -1.75
CA TYR A 219 0.23 4.02 -1.09
C TYR A 219 1.59 4.00 -1.79
N TYR A 220 1.60 3.86 -3.11
CA TYR A 220 2.82 3.89 -3.92
C TYR A 220 3.48 5.26 -3.84
N LEU A 221 2.69 6.33 -3.91
CA LEU A 221 3.24 7.68 -3.81
C LEU A 221 3.81 7.98 -2.41
N TRP A 222 3.22 7.41 -1.36
CA TRP A 222 3.76 7.48 0.00
C TRP A 222 5.12 6.78 0.09
N LEU A 223 5.23 5.54 -0.36
CA LEU A 223 6.52 4.82 -0.40
C LEU A 223 7.54 5.57 -1.26
N TYR A 224 7.11 6.09 -2.40
CA TYR A 224 7.95 6.91 -3.27
C TYR A 224 8.46 8.17 -2.56
N SER A 225 7.65 8.79 -1.70
CA SER A 225 8.05 9.95 -0.90
C SER A 225 9.19 9.66 0.07
N LEU A 226 9.35 8.40 0.52
CA LEU A 226 10.38 7.98 1.46
C LEU A 226 11.73 7.68 0.80
N LEU A 227 11.76 7.32 -0.50
CA LEU A 227 13.00 6.98 -1.21
C LEU A 227 14.13 8.04 -1.10
N PRO A 228 13.87 9.37 -1.13
CA PRO A 228 14.91 10.37 -0.95
C PRO A 228 15.64 10.28 0.39
N LEU A 229 15.00 9.71 1.42
CA LEU A 229 15.62 9.48 2.73
C LEU A 229 16.68 8.37 2.65
N LEU A 230 16.56 7.43 1.71
CA LEU A 230 17.42 6.25 1.61
C LEU A 230 18.72 6.49 0.83
N ASN A 231 18.84 7.66 0.18
CA ASN A 231 20.01 8.01 -0.59
C ASN A 231 21.14 8.51 0.30
N ASP A 232 22.34 7.98 0.08
CA ASP A 232 23.53 8.49 0.75
C ASP A 232 23.84 9.93 0.28
N PRO A 233 24.08 10.86 1.22
CA PRO A 233 24.42 12.23 0.87
C PRO A 233 25.83 12.28 0.28
N GLY A 234 25.97 12.90 -0.89
CA GLY A 234 27.26 13.09 -1.55
C GLY A 234 28.15 14.13 -0.86
N GLU A 235 29.41 14.24 -1.31
CA GLU A 235 30.43 15.13 -0.74
C GLU A 235 30.05 16.62 -0.70
N ASN A 236 29.07 17.05 -1.51
CA ASN A 236 28.62 18.44 -1.59
C ASN A 236 27.52 18.80 -0.59
N TYR A 237 27.00 17.85 0.19
CA TYR A 237 26.01 18.11 1.23
C TYR A 237 26.66 18.70 2.50
N PRO A 238 25.89 19.38 3.37
CA PRO A 238 26.38 19.83 4.68
C PRO A 238 27.10 18.74 5.48
N PHE A 239 28.18 19.12 6.18
CA PHE A 239 29.06 18.16 6.88
C PHE A 239 28.34 17.21 7.82
N PHE A 240 27.29 17.65 8.51
CA PHE A 240 26.53 16.80 9.42
C PHE A 240 25.80 15.66 8.69
N MET A 241 25.41 15.87 7.42
CA MET A 241 24.72 14.87 6.61
C MET A 241 25.66 13.75 6.16
N GLN A 242 26.94 14.04 5.97
CA GLN A 242 27.93 13.08 5.47
C GLN A 242 28.31 11.99 6.49
N SER A 243 27.68 11.99 7.66
CA SER A 243 27.98 11.03 8.73
C SER A 243 27.09 9.78 8.64
N GLU A 244 27.63 8.64 9.05
CA GLU A 244 26.85 7.41 9.19
C GLU A 244 25.64 7.61 10.13
N ALA A 245 25.80 8.40 11.19
CA ALA A 245 24.71 8.73 12.11
C ALA A 245 23.55 9.47 11.43
N TRP A 246 23.82 10.27 10.40
CA TRP A 246 22.78 10.88 9.58
C TRP A 246 22.06 9.84 8.75
N VAL A 247 22.79 8.98 8.04
CA VAL A 247 22.21 7.90 7.23
C VAL A 247 21.35 6.96 8.08
N ASP A 248 21.82 6.60 9.28
CA ASP A 248 21.07 5.79 10.24
C ASP A 248 19.79 6.49 10.73
N LYS A 249 19.84 7.80 10.97
CA LYS A 249 18.67 8.61 11.32
C LYS A 249 17.66 8.64 10.17
N GLN A 250 18.14 8.81 8.94
CA GLN A 250 17.29 8.80 7.75
C GLN A 250 16.60 7.47 7.54
N LEU A 251 17.36 6.37 7.60
CA LEU A 251 16.83 5.02 7.52
C LEU A 251 15.80 4.77 8.63
N SER A 252 16.09 5.20 9.86
CA SER A 252 15.14 5.10 10.98
C SER A 252 13.86 5.89 10.75
N THR A 253 13.96 7.07 10.12
CA THR A 253 12.80 7.93 9.79
C THR A 253 11.93 7.27 8.71
N ALA A 254 12.56 6.71 7.66
CA ALA A 254 11.85 5.96 6.62
C ALA A 254 11.18 4.70 7.20
N LEU A 255 11.88 3.94 8.04
CA LEU A 255 11.32 2.78 8.74
C LEU A 255 10.14 3.14 9.64
N ALA A 256 10.23 4.25 10.38
CA ALA A 256 9.13 4.72 11.23
C ALA A 256 7.91 5.10 10.40
N SER A 257 8.09 5.83 9.29
CA SER A 257 6.99 6.18 8.39
C SER A 257 6.38 4.97 7.69
N TRP A 258 7.21 4.04 7.20
CA TRP A 258 6.74 2.78 6.61
C TRP A 258 6.00 1.91 7.64
N ALA A 259 6.52 1.81 8.87
CA ALA A 259 5.86 1.11 9.95
C ALA A 259 4.48 1.72 10.24
N GLU A 260 4.38 3.06 10.31
CA GLU A 260 3.10 3.73 10.52
C GLU A 260 2.13 3.54 9.34
N LEU A 261 2.59 3.65 8.09
CA LEU A 261 1.79 3.37 6.90
C LEU A 261 1.16 1.97 6.95
N ARG A 262 1.93 0.97 7.37
CA ARG A 262 1.45 -0.40 7.56
C ARG A 262 0.56 -0.57 8.80
N HIS A 263 0.78 0.26 9.80
CA HIS A 263 0.19 0.16 11.13
C HIS A 263 -1.09 0.97 11.28
N ASP A 264 -1.39 1.92 10.38
CA ASP A 264 -2.49 2.87 10.43
C ASP A 264 -3.88 2.22 10.34
N THR A 265 -4.18 1.49 11.41
CA THR A 265 -5.43 0.98 11.98
C THR A 265 -5.15 0.33 13.35
N ILE A 266 -4.30 0.86 14.24
CA ILE A 266 -4.36 0.45 15.67
C ILE A 266 -5.56 1.06 16.42
N LEU A 267 -6.64 1.37 15.70
CA LEU A 267 -7.96 1.80 16.16
C LEU A 267 -8.00 2.24 17.64
N TYR A 268 -7.82 3.55 17.86
CA TYR A 268 -8.16 4.31 19.08
C TYR A 268 -7.12 4.43 20.20
N ALA A 269 -5.82 4.44 19.93
CA ALA A 269 -4.85 4.89 20.92
C ALA A 269 -4.97 6.41 21.16
N LYS A 270 -5.35 6.83 22.37
CA LYS A 270 -5.27 8.23 22.80
C LYS A 270 -3.81 8.63 22.97
N GLN A 271 -3.40 9.73 22.34
CA GLN A 271 -2.11 10.37 22.60
C GLN A 271 -2.04 10.86 24.06
N SER A 272 -0.86 10.74 24.68
CA SER A 272 -0.57 11.30 25.99
C SER A 272 -0.36 12.81 25.85
N TYR A 273 -1.35 13.62 26.22
CA TYR A 273 -1.21 15.07 26.31
C TYR A 273 -0.75 15.50 27.71
N THR A 274 0.01 16.58 27.79
CA THR A 274 0.25 17.35 29.03
C THR A 274 -0.39 18.74 28.86
N PHE A 275 -0.66 19.44 29.96
CA PHE A 275 -1.17 20.81 29.88
C PHE A 275 -0.11 21.76 29.30
N GLU A 276 -0.54 22.64 28.41
CA GLU A 276 0.23 23.79 27.94
C GLU A 276 0.78 24.56 29.15
N ARG A 277 2.11 24.65 29.24
CA ARG A 277 2.76 25.53 30.22
C ARG A 277 2.92 26.87 29.52
N GLY A 278 2.30 27.93 30.05
CA GLY A 278 2.54 29.29 29.56
C GLY A 278 4.05 29.55 29.46
N GLY A 279 4.52 29.75 28.23
CA GLY A 279 5.93 29.90 27.93
C GLY A 279 6.53 31.10 28.66
N LEU A 280 7.82 31.01 28.98
CA LEU A 280 8.60 32.22 29.26
C LEU A 280 8.56 33.13 28.04
N PRO A 281 8.63 34.46 28.20
CA PRO A 281 8.71 35.38 27.07
C PRO A 281 9.82 34.91 26.12
N PRO A 282 9.56 34.93 24.80
CA PRO A 282 10.53 34.44 23.82
C PRO A 282 11.86 35.17 24.02
N PRO A 283 13.00 34.47 23.95
CA PRO A 283 14.29 35.12 23.97
C PRO A 283 14.36 36.17 22.85
N ASP A 284 15.06 37.29 23.07
CA ASP A 284 15.18 38.41 22.10
C ASP A 284 15.78 37.99 20.74
N THR A 285 16.30 36.77 20.64
CA THR A 285 16.76 36.15 19.39
C THR A 285 15.82 35.00 19.06
N LEU A 286 15.13 35.09 17.91
CA LEU A 286 14.48 33.93 17.29
C LEU A 286 15.49 32.77 17.25
N PRO A 287 15.21 31.63 17.91
CA PRO A 287 16.06 30.47 17.76
C PRO A 287 16.08 30.13 16.26
N LYS A 288 17.27 30.08 15.67
CA LYS A 288 17.41 29.69 14.26
C LYS A 288 17.08 28.20 14.18
N GLY A 289 15.85 27.88 13.79
CA GLY A 289 15.49 26.52 13.41
C GLY A 289 16.04 26.19 12.02
N TYR A 290 16.01 24.92 11.67
CA TYR A 290 16.55 24.41 10.42
C TYR A 290 15.55 23.42 9.83
N VAL A 291 15.13 23.65 8.59
CA VAL A 291 14.29 22.70 7.86
C VAL A 291 15.20 21.62 7.27
N GLU A 292 14.81 20.36 7.46
CA GLU A 292 15.63 19.26 7.01
C GLU A 292 15.87 19.33 5.48
N PRO A 293 17.10 19.21 4.99
CA PRO A 293 17.46 19.59 3.63
C PRO A 293 17.17 18.45 2.63
N ILE A 294 15.92 18.01 2.56
CA ILE A 294 15.44 16.94 1.68
C ILE A 294 14.26 17.45 0.84
N PRO A 295 14.49 18.36 -0.13
CA PRO A 295 13.40 18.99 -0.89
C PRO A 295 12.47 18.01 -1.60
N ALA A 296 13.04 16.91 -2.11
CA ALA A 296 12.29 15.88 -2.83
C ALA A 296 11.23 15.18 -1.95
N LEU A 297 11.49 15.03 -0.65
CA LEU A 297 10.52 14.49 0.31
C LEU A 297 9.29 15.42 0.37
N TYR A 298 9.51 16.71 0.66
CA TYR A 298 8.43 17.67 0.81
C TYR A 298 7.61 17.83 -0.48
N ALA A 299 8.28 17.86 -1.63
CA ALA A 299 7.61 17.91 -2.93
C ALA A 299 6.68 16.71 -3.15
N ARG A 300 7.15 15.49 -2.84
CA ARG A 300 6.36 14.27 -2.98
C ARG A 300 5.20 14.23 -1.98
N LEU A 301 5.41 14.66 -0.74
CA LEU A 301 4.33 14.80 0.25
C LEU A 301 3.27 15.83 -0.17
N ALA A 302 3.68 16.94 -0.80
CA ALA A 302 2.75 17.92 -1.35
C ALA A 302 1.92 17.33 -2.50
N SER A 303 2.55 16.49 -3.35
CA SER A 303 1.84 15.74 -4.39
C SER A 303 0.85 14.72 -3.82
N ILE A 304 1.13 14.11 -2.66
CA ILE A 304 0.15 13.24 -1.96
C ILE A 304 -1.10 14.04 -1.57
N CYS A 305 -0.92 15.26 -1.05
CA CYS A 305 -2.03 16.14 -0.70
C CYS A 305 -2.88 16.48 -1.93
N GLU A 306 -2.24 16.83 -3.05
CA GLU A 306 -2.93 17.11 -4.32
C GLU A 306 -3.66 15.88 -4.88
N MET A 307 -3.02 14.71 -4.85
CA MET A 307 -3.62 13.46 -5.28
C MET A 307 -4.83 13.12 -4.42
N MET A 308 -4.76 13.33 -3.10
CA MET A 308 -5.88 13.10 -2.20
C MET A 308 -7.03 14.08 -2.45
N ILE A 309 -6.77 15.37 -2.68
CA ILE A 309 -7.80 16.36 -3.03
C ILE A 309 -8.52 15.95 -4.32
N SER A 310 -7.78 15.79 -5.41
CA SER A 310 -8.33 15.46 -6.73
C SER A 310 -9.00 14.08 -6.77
N GLY A 311 -8.40 13.10 -6.09
CA GLY A 311 -8.93 11.74 -5.98
C GLY A 311 -10.24 11.70 -5.21
N LEU A 312 -10.34 12.38 -4.07
CA LEU A 312 -11.59 12.43 -3.31
C LEU A 312 -12.67 13.25 -4.02
N ASP A 313 -12.30 14.36 -4.68
CA ASP A 313 -13.26 15.23 -5.39
C ASP A 313 -13.92 14.49 -6.56
N SER A 314 -13.12 13.81 -7.39
CA SER A 314 -13.63 13.00 -8.51
C SER A 314 -14.57 11.87 -8.07
N ARG A 315 -14.50 11.46 -6.80
CA ARG A 315 -15.36 10.43 -6.18
C ARG A 315 -16.52 11.02 -5.37
N ASN A 316 -16.67 12.34 -5.34
CA ASN A 316 -17.63 13.07 -4.48
C ASN A 316 -17.48 12.75 -2.99
N LEU A 317 -16.24 12.47 -2.55
CA LEU A 317 -15.88 12.15 -1.17
C LEU A 317 -15.10 13.29 -0.48
N LEU A 318 -14.71 14.32 -1.23
CA LEU A 318 -14.01 15.48 -0.68
C LEU A 318 -15.00 16.37 0.10
N SER A 319 -14.72 16.57 1.38
CA SER A 319 -15.43 17.57 2.18
C SER A 319 -14.69 18.91 2.17
N ALA A 320 -15.42 20.01 2.32
CA ALA A 320 -14.83 21.35 2.38
C ALA A 320 -13.76 21.47 3.49
N LEU A 321 -13.95 20.77 4.61
CA LEU A 321 -12.96 20.73 5.68
C LEU A 321 -11.68 20.02 5.22
N MET A 322 -11.80 18.87 4.56
CA MET A 322 -10.63 18.13 4.06
C MET A 322 -9.89 18.92 2.99
N GLU A 323 -10.62 19.56 2.08
CA GLU A 323 -10.03 20.41 1.04
C GLU A 323 -9.16 21.52 1.63
N VAL A 324 -9.70 22.25 2.62
CA VAL A 324 -8.95 23.32 3.31
C VAL A 324 -7.73 22.77 4.04
N LYS A 325 -7.89 21.68 4.81
CA LYS A 325 -6.77 21.10 5.59
C LYS A 325 -5.66 20.56 4.68
N LEU A 326 -6.01 19.79 3.65
CA LEU A 326 -5.06 19.26 2.67
C LEU A 326 -4.40 20.39 1.85
N GLY A 327 -5.16 21.44 1.52
CA GLY A 327 -4.64 22.62 0.84
C GLY A 327 -3.61 23.37 1.68
N ASN A 328 -3.89 23.58 2.97
CA ASN A 328 -2.96 24.20 3.92
C ASN A 328 -1.71 23.34 4.13
N LEU A 329 -1.87 22.02 4.30
CA LEU A 329 -0.74 21.10 4.43
C LEU A 329 0.14 21.10 3.17
N LYS A 330 -0.47 21.07 1.99
CA LYS A 330 0.24 21.17 0.71
C LYS A 330 1.04 22.46 0.63
N ALA A 331 0.45 23.61 0.98
CA ALA A 331 1.14 24.89 0.97
C ALA A 331 2.35 24.90 1.91
N LEU A 332 2.15 24.44 3.15
CA LEU A 332 3.23 24.28 4.12
C LEU A 332 4.38 23.42 3.58
N LEU A 333 4.07 22.27 2.98
CA LEU A 333 5.09 21.37 2.42
C LEU A 333 5.88 22.02 1.27
N LEU A 334 5.23 22.85 0.44
CA LEU A 334 5.92 23.61 -0.62
C LEU A 334 6.81 24.73 -0.06
N ASP A 335 6.40 25.36 1.04
CA ASP A 335 7.23 26.34 1.76
C ASP A 335 8.45 25.65 2.38
N LEU A 336 8.26 24.50 3.04
CA LEU A 336 9.35 23.69 3.58
C LEU A 336 10.30 23.20 2.49
N GLN A 337 9.79 22.80 1.32
CA GLN A 337 10.61 22.49 0.14
C GLN A 337 11.48 23.68 -0.26
N THR A 338 10.89 24.88 -0.32
CA THR A 338 11.61 26.10 -0.73
C THR A 338 12.72 26.44 0.26
N ILE A 339 12.43 26.38 1.57
CA ILE A 339 13.43 26.60 2.63
C ILE A 339 14.54 25.54 2.54
N SER A 340 14.17 24.27 2.38
CA SER A 340 15.09 23.14 2.25
C SER A 340 16.09 23.31 1.10
N ILE A 341 15.64 23.84 -0.05
CA ILE A 341 16.51 24.19 -1.19
C ILE A 341 17.47 25.32 -0.81
N LYS A 342 16.96 26.41 -0.20
CA LYS A 342 17.80 27.55 0.21
C LYS A 342 18.88 27.14 1.20
N GLU A 343 18.55 26.28 2.15
CA GLU A 343 19.51 25.76 3.14
C GLU A 343 20.62 24.92 2.49
N LEU A 344 20.30 24.12 1.47
CA LEU A 344 21.30 23.38 0.69
C LEU A 344 22.20 24.31 -0.15
N GLU A 345 21.62 25.38 -0.69
CA GLU A 345 22.35 26.35 -1.52
C GLU A 345 23.15 27.39 -0.70
N GLY A 346 22.94 27.43 0.63
CA GLY A 346 23.51 28.47 1.50
C GLY A 346 22.89 29.85 1.29
N THR A 347 21.67 29.90 0.74
CA THR A 347 20.92 31.14 0.51
C THR A 347 20.24 31.58 1.81
N PRO A 348 20.41 32.85 2.26
CA PRO A 348 19.74 33.33 3.47
C PRO A 348 18.21 33.26 3.38
N LEU A 349 17.58 32.84 4.48
CA LEU A 349 16.12 32.84 4.60
C LEU A 349 15.56 34.25 4.86
N THR A 350 14.33 34.44 4.43
CA THR A 350 13.51 35.64 4.70
C THR A 350 12.99 35.63 6.14
N ILE A 351 12.45 36.76 6.61
CA ILE A 351 11.90 36.87 7.97
C ILE A 351 10.68 35.96 8.10
N GLU A 352 9.82 35.94 7.09
CA GLU A 352 8.60 35.14 7.02
C GLU A 352 8.93 33.62 7.06
N GLU A 353 10.02 33.20 6.42
CA GLU A 353 10.50 31.82 6.49
C GLU A 353 11.03 31.45 7.88
N PHE A 354 11.69 32.38 8.58
CA PHE A 354 12.09 32.15 9.97
C PHE A 354 10.89 32.11 10.92
N GLU A 355 9.88 32.96 10.71
CA GLU A 355 8.63 32.95 11.47
C GLU A 355 7.89 31.63 11.26
N LEU A 356 7.80 31.13 10.02
CA LEU A 356 7.19 29.82 9.74
C LEU A 356 7.88 28.68 10.49
N ILE A 357 9.21 28.70 10.57
CA ILE A 357 10.00 27.70 11.30
C ILE A 357 9.74 27.80 12.82
N ASP A 358 9.69 29.00 13.37
CA ASP A 358 9.44 29.23 14.80
C ASP A 358 8.01 28.82 15.18
N GLU A 359 7.03 29.11 14.32
CA GLU A 359 5.61 28.85 14.54
C GLU A 359 5.15 27.48 14.03
N ILE A 360 6.05 26.60 13.58
CA ILE A 360 5.70 25.32 12.93
C ILE A 360 4.73 24.47 13.75
N GLY A 361 4.86 24.47 15.09
CA GLY A 361 3.94 23.77 15.99
C GLY A 361 2.50 24.31 15.88
N SER A 362 2.34 25.63 15.93
CA SER A 362 1.03 26.28 15.78
C SER A 362 0.46 26.07 14.37
N THR A 363 1.30 26.12 13.34
CA THR A 363 0.89 25.89 11.96
C THR A 363 0.33 24.48 11.80
N LEU A 364 1.03 23.46 12.31
CA LEU A 364 0.56 22.06 12.27
C LEU A 364 -0.72 21.84 13.08
N ASP A 365 -0.85 22.45 14.25
CA ASP A 365 -2.07 22.36 15.08
C ASP A 365 -3.31 23.00 14.42
N SER A 366 -3.09 23.99 13.55
CA SER A 366 -4.16 24.67 12.83
C SER A 366 -4.67 23.92 11.60
N ILE A 367 -3.86 22.98 11.08
CA ILE A 367 -4.16 22.12 9.92
C ILE A 367 -4.99 20.93 10.35
#